data_AF-A0A448XR67-F1
#
_entry.id   AF-A0A448XR67-F1
#
_cell.length_a   1.000
_cell.length_b   1.000
_cell.length_c   1.000
_cell.angle_alpha   90.00
_cell.angle_beta   90.00
_cell.angle_gamma   90.00
#
_symmetry.space_group_name_H-M   'P 1'
#
loop_
_entity.id
_entity.type
_entity.pdbx_description
1 polymer ?
#
loop_
_entity_poly.entity_id
_entity_poly.type
_entity_poly.pdbx_seq_one_letter_code
_entity_poly.pdbx_strand_id
1 'polypeptide(L)'
;MSLNHLTISGPSQDIIEKVSRRLITSKESDRLLAYLPGRLSELGWNDRVYDECIAWLRQNTVTEQNVHCKDLPDPNKIKLETLVTALKPKVQSWIPTKVKMELMNRIMEFIGEQEIDE
;
A
#
# COMPACT_ATOMS: atom_id res chain seq x y z
N MET A 1 21.87 -23.93 31.80
CA MET A 1 22.04 -23.87 30.34
C MET A 1 21.19 -22.72 29.84
N SER A 2 21.80 -21.55 29.61
CA SER A 2 21.09 -20.37 29.11
C SER A 2 20.97 -20.45 27.59
N LEU A 3 19.74 -20.48 27.09
CA LEU A 3 19.44 -20.22 25.69
C LEU A 3 19.53 -18.70 25.49
N ASN A 4 20.54 -18.29 24.73
CA ASN A 4 20.69 -16.91 24.27
C ASN A 4 19.46 -16.53 23.44
N HIS A 5 18.59 -15.72 24.02
CA HIS A 5 17.56 -15.01 23.30
C HIS A 5 18.26 -13.95 22.44
N LEU A 6 18.68 -14.30 21.22
CA LEU A 6 19.02 -13.33 20.19
C LEU A 6 17.76 -12.52 19.89
N THR A 7 17.53 -11.46 20.67
CA THR A 7 16.69 -10.36 20.25
C THR A 7 17.30 -9.81 18.97
N ILE A 8 16.71 -10.16 17.82
CA ILE A 8 16.92 -9.44 16.58
C ILE A 8 16.36 -8.04 16.85
N SER A 9 17.20 -7.15 17.38
CA SER A 9 16.87 -5.74 17.49
C SER A 9 16.77 -5.22 16.06
N GLY A 10 15.60 -4.70 15.70
CA GLY A 10 15.42 -4.05 14.40
C GLY A 10 16.41 -2.90 14.21
N PRO A 11 16.53 -2.35 12.99
CA PRO A 11 17.40 -1.22 12.73
C PRO A 11 17.07 -0.07 13.68
N SER A 12 18.12 0.63 14.16
CA SER A 12 17.93 1.78 15.04
C SER A 12 17.14 2.88 14.34
N GLN A 13 16.42 3.70 15.11
CA GLN A 13 15.67 4.81 14.54
C GLN A 13 16.58 5.80 13.77
N ASP A 14 17.82 5.98 14.22
CA ASP A 14 18.82 6.80 13.53
C ASP A 14 19.16 6.26 12.14
N ILE A 15 19.33 4.95 11.98
CA ILE A 15 19.57 4.32 10.67
C ILE A 15 18.34 4.51 9.76
N ILE A 16 17.13 4.32 10.29
CA ILE A 16 15.89 4.52 9.52
C ILE A 16 15.79 5.97 9.02
N GLU A 17 16.11 6.94 9.87
CA GLU A 17 16.11 8.36 9.52
C GLU A 17 17.21 8.71 8.50
N LYS A 18 18.42 8.15 8.65
CA LYS A 18 19.54 8.31 7.70
C LYS A 18 19.14 7.80 6.31
N VAL A 19 18.61 6.58 6.23
CA VAL A 19 18.12 5.97 4.99
C VAL A 19 16.98 6.79 4.39
N SER A 20 15.98 7.16 5.18
CA SER A 20 14.83 7.95 4.70
C SER A 20 15.27 9.30 4.12
N ARG A 21 16.18 10.00 4.81
CA ARG A 21 16.75 11.26 4.32
C ARG A 21 17.51 11.06 3.01
N ARG A 22 18.26 9.97 2.87
CA ARG A 22 18.99 9.67 1.62
C ARG A 22 18.06 9.31 0.47
N LEU A 23 17.02 8.51 0.70
CA LEU A 23 16.00 8.23 -0.32
C LEU A 23 15.34 9.51 -0.83
N ILE A 24 15.02 10.46 0.06
CA ILE A 24 14.41 11.74 -0.31
C ILE A 24 15.40 12.64 -1.04
N THR A 25 16.60 12.85 -0.49
CA THR A 25 17.57 13.82 -1.05
C THR A 25 18.16 13.37 -2.40
N SER A 26 18.23 12.07 -2.65
CA SER A 26 18.63 11.49 -3.94
C SER A 26 17.49 11.40 -4.97
N LYS A 27 16.24 11.71 -4.56
CA LYS A 27 15.00 11.48 -5.31
C LYS A 27 14.70 10.01 -5.63
N GLU A 28 15.37 9.07 -4.95
CA GLU A 28 15.08 7.65 -5.10
C GLU A 28 13.67 7.32 -4.56
N SER A 29 13.19 8.03 -3.53
CA SER A 29 11.79 7.93 -3.09
C SER A 29 10.80 8.18 -4.21
N ASP A 30 11.06 9.20 -5.04
CA ASP A 30 10.18 9.59 -6.14
C ASP A 30 10.20 8.53 -7.25
N ARG A 31 11.37 7.95 -7.52
CA ARG A 31 11.53 6.85 -8.49
C ARG A 31 10.79 5.59 -8.05
N LEU A 32 10.91 5.22 -6.77
CA LEU A 32 10.19 4.09 -6.18
C LEU A 32 8.66 4.33 -6.23
N LEU A 33 8.22 5.56 -5.92
CA LEU A 33 6.80 5.93 -6.02
C LEU A 33 6.29 5.90 -7.46
N ALA A 34 7.09 6.35 -8.43
CA ALA A 34 6.73 6.32 -9.85
C ALA A 34 6.67 4.90 -10.43
N TYR A 35 7.44 3.96 -9.88
CA TYR A 35 7.44 2.54 -10.28
C TYR A 35 6.14 1.82 -9.90
N LEU A 36 5.54 2.18 -8.76
CA LEU A 36 4.43 1.43 -8.15
C LEU A 36 3.17 1.34 -9.01
N PRO A 37 2.61 2.44 -9.57
CA PRO A 37 1.34 2.36 -10.31
C PRO A 37 1.40 1.41 -11.50
N GLY A 38 2.48 1.47 -12.28
CA GLY A 38 2.68 0.56 -13.42
C GLY A 38 2.76 -0.89 -12.96
N ARG A 39 3.58 -1.17 -11.95
CA ARG A 39 3.77 -2.54 -11.46
C ARG A 39 2.53 -3.14 -10.80
N LEU A 40 1.79 -2.34 -10.03
CA LEU A 40 0.51 -2.76 -9.46
C LEU A 40 -0.53 -3.04 -10.54
N SER A 41 -0.53 -2.25 -11.63
CA SER A 41 -1.40 -2.51 -12.78
C SER A 41 -1.04 -3.82 -13.49
N GLU A 42 0.25 -4.05 -13.77
CA GLU A 42 0.74 -5.27 -14.44
C GLU A 42 0.37 -6.55 -13.67
N LEU A 43 0.29 -6.47 -12.35
CA LEU A 43 -0.07 -7.59 -11.47
C LEU A 43 -1.58 -7.67 -11.18
N GLY A 44 -2.40 -6.89 -11.89
CA GLY A 44 -3.86 -6.91 -11.79
C GLY A 44 -4.41 -6.33 -10.48
N TRP A 45 -3.62 -5.60 -9.70
CA TRP A 45 -4.09 -5.01 -8.45
C TRP A 45 -5.10 -3.89 -8.71
N ASN A 46 -4.85 -3.02 -9.70
CA ASN A 46 -5.77 -1.93 -10.05
C ASN A 46 -7.17 -2.43 -10.42
N ASP A 47 -7.24 -3.46 -11.26
CA ASP A 47 -8.52 -4.05 -11.71
C ASP A 47 -9.29 -4.65 -10.54
N ARG A 48 -8.58 -5.39 -9.66
CA ARG A 48 -9.18 -5.97 -8.45
C ARG A 48 -9.71 -4.91 -7.50
N VAL A 49 -9.00 -3.78 -7.35
CA VAL A 49 -9.45 -2.64 -6.54
C VAL A 49 -10.67 -1.98 -7.15
N TYR A 50 -10.69 -1.81 -8.48
CA TYR A 50 -11.83 -1.26 -9.19
C TYR A 50 -13.09 -2.12 -8.99
N ASP A 51 -12.98 -3.43 -9.18
CA ASP A 51 -14.10 -4.36 -9.01
C ASP A 51 -14.65 -4.33 -7.58
N GLU A 52 -13.78 -4.23 -6.58
CA GLU A 52 -14.17 -4.11 -5.19
C GLU A 52 -14.88 -2.78 -4.89
N CYS A 53 -14.43 -1.67 -5.49
CA CYS A 53 -15.15 -0.39 -5.40
C CYS A 53 -16.57 -0.50 -5.95
N ILE A 54 -16.75 -1.15 -7.10
CA ILE A 54 -18.07 -1.39 -7.70
C ILE A 54 -18.93 -2.30 -6.81
N ALA A 55 -18.35 -3.38 -6.29
CA ALA A 55 -19.05 -4.30 -5.40
C ALA A 55 -19.51 -3.60 -4.11
N TRP A 56 -18.64 -2.78 -3.51
CA TRP A 56 -18.97 -2.01 -2.32
C TRP A 56 -20.09 -1.02 -2.57
N LEU A 57 -20.03 -0.26 -3.68
CA LEU A 57 -21.11 0.66 -4.05
C LEU A 57 -22.44 -0.09 -4.19
N ARG A 58 -22.47 -1.21 -4.93
CA ARG A 58 -23.70 -2.00 -5.09
C ARG A 58 -24.31 -2.50 -3.78
N GLN A 59 -23.47 -2.81 -2.79
CA GLN A 59 -23.92 -3.32 -1.49
C GLN A 59 -24.34 -2.21 -0.51
N ASN A 60 -23.81 -1.00 -0.67
CA ASN A 60 -23.94 0.08 0.31
C ASN A 60 -24.71 1.29 -0.24
N THR A 61 -25.22 1.22 -1.46
CA THR A 61 -26.03 2.28 -2.07
C THR A 61 -27.29 1.71 -2.73
N VAL A 62 -28.23 2.61 -3.03
CA VAL A 62 -29.39 2.28 -3.84
C VAL A 62 -28.96 2.02 -5.28
N THR A 63 -29.39 0.90 -5.81
CA THR A 63 -29.24 0.44 -7.19
C THR A 63 -30.62 0.03 -7.72
N GLU A 64 -30.74 -0.13 -9.03
CA GLU A 64 -31.97 -0.63 -9.67
C GLU A 64 -32.44 -1.99 -9.11
N GLN A 65 -31.55 -2.75 -8.49
CA GLN A 65 -31.81 -4.08 -7.96
C GLN A 65 -32.31 -4.07 -6.49
N ASN A 66 -32.17 -2.94 -5.78
CA ASN A 66 -32.54 -2.81 -4.36
C ASN A 66 -33.25 -1.47 -4.05
N VAL A 67 -33.99 -0.92 -5.03
CA VAL A 67 -34.70 0.38 -4.96
C VAL A 67 -35.63 0.53 -3.76
N HIS A 68 -36.09 -0.59 -3.18
CA HIS A 68 -36.99 -0.59 -2.02
C HIS A 68 -36.28 -0.45 -0.66
N CYS A 69 -34.94 -0.49 -0.61
CA CYS A 69 -34.17 -0.27 0.62
C CYS A 69 -34.12 1.23 0.97
N LYS A 70 -35.04 1.66 1.85
CA LYS A 70 -35.20 3.08 2.23
C LYS A 70 -34.02 3.68 3.02
N ASP A 71 -33.13 2.84 3.53
CA ASP A 71 -32.03 3.26 4.42
C ASP A 71 -30.69 3.41 3.71
N LEU A 72 -30.60 3.08 2.41
CA LEU A 72 -29.37 3.22 1.64
C LEU A 72 -29.30 4.60 0.94
N PRO A 73 -28.11 5.22 0.87
CA PRO A 73 -27.92 6.47 0.14
C PRO A 73 -27.88 6.25 -1.37
N ASP A 74 -28.18 7.31 -2.13
CA ASP A 74 -27.90 7.39 -3.57
C ASP A 74 -26.38 7.29 -3.82
N PRO A 75 -25.92 6.49 -4.81
CA PRO A 75 -24.49 6.37 -5.13
C PRO A 75 -23.80 7.71 -5.41
N ASN A 76 -24.50 8.68 -6.00
CA ASN A 76 -23.95 10.00 -6.29
C ASN A 76 -23.74 10.87 -5.04
N LYS A 77 -24.29 10.46 -3.90
CA LYS A 77 -24.11 11.13 -2.60
C LYS A 77 -22.96 10.55 -1.79
N ILE A 78 -22.35 9.45 -2.23
CA ILE A 78 -21.18 8.87 -1.57
C ILE A 78 -19.97 9.75 -1.83
N LYS A 79 -19.33 10.22 -0.75
CA LYS A 79 -18.05 10.90 -0.82
C LYS A 79 -16.94 9.88 -1.09
N LEU A 80 -15.95 10.28 -1.90
CA LEU A 80 -14.77 9.47 -2.19
C LEU A 80 -14.06 9.00 -0.90
N GLU A 81 -13.94 9.88 0.09
CA GLU A 81 -13.30 9.57 1.38
C GLU A 81 -13.99 8.41 2.11
N THR A 82 -15.33 8.30 2.02
CA THR A 82 -16.09 7.21 2.62
C THR A 82 -15.69 5.88 1.97
N LEU A 83 -15.65 5.85 0.63
CA LEU A 83 -15.25 4.66 -0.12
C LEU A 83 -13.80 4.26 0.18
N VAL A 84 -12.88 5.23 0.17
CA VAL A 84 -11.46 4.99 0.47
C VAL A 84 -11.31 4.47 1.90
N THR A 85 -11.95 5.08 2.89
CA THR A 85 -11.86 4.66 4.29
C THR A 85 -12.36 3.24 4.49
N ALA A 86 -13.47 2.88 3.85
CA ALA A 86 -14.04 1.54 3.94
C ALA A 86 -13.15 0.46 3.29
N LEU A 87 -12.55 0.77 2.13
CA LEU A 87 -11.85 -0.23 1.33
C LEU A 87 -10.35 -0.30 1.59
N LYS A 88 -9.71 0.78 2.05
CA LYS A 88 -8.26 0.86 2.27
C LYS A 88 -7.65 -0.34 3.00
N PRO A 89 -8.15 -0.81 4.17
CA PRO A 89 -7.52 -1.92 4.87
C PRO A 89 -7.53 -3.22 4.05
N LYS A 90 -8.66 -3.50 3.38
CA LYS A 90 -8.82 -4.68 2.52
C LYS A 90 -7.90 -4.60 1.30
N VAL A 91 -7.92 -3.47 0.61
CA VAL A 91 -7.12 -3.23 -0.60
C VAL A 91 -5.61 -3.25 -0.33
N GLN A 92 -5.17 -2.72 0.82
CA GLN A 92 -3.76 -2.79 1.25
C GLN A 92 -3.30 -4.23 1.50
N SER A 93 -4.18 -5.10 1.99
CA SER A 93 -3.86 -6.52 2.18
C SER A 93 -3.60 -7.26 0.86
N TRP A 94 -4.15 -6.75 -0.25
CA TRP A 94 -4.02 -7.34 -1.58
C TRP A 94 -2.76 -6.93 -2.33
N ILE A 95 -1.96 -6.00 -1.78
CA ILE A 95 -0.70 -5.60 -2.40
C ILE A 95 0.15 -6.88 -2.59
N PRO A 96 0.49 -7.26 -3.84
CA PRO A 96 1.17 -8.51 -4.10
C PRO A 96 2.52 -8.57 -3.38
N THR A 97 2.83 -9.70 -2.75
CA THR A 97 4.12 -9.92 -2.08
C THR A 97 5.30 -9.66 -3.02
N LYS A 98 5.13 -9.97 -4.31
CA LYS A 98 6.13 -9.69 -5.35
C LYS A 98 6.56 -8.22 -5.39
N VAL A 99 5.60 -7.28 -5.35
CA VAL A 99 5.90 -5.84 -5.34
C VAL A 99 6.65 -5.44 -4.07
N LYS A 100 6.25 -5.99 -2.92
CA LYS A 100 6.92 -5.71 -1.63
C LYS A 100 8.39 -6.18 -1.67
N MET A 101 8.65 -7.37 -2.19
CA MET A 101 10.01 -7.90 -2.35
C MET A 101 10.82 -7.07 -3.35
N GLU A 102 10.24 -6.69 -4.49
CA GLU A 102 10.91 -5.85 -5.51
C GLU A 102 11.30 -4.48 -4.94
N LEU A 103 10.43 -3.83 -4.15
CA LEU A 103 10.76 -2.59 -3.46
C LEU A 103 11.84 -2.77 -2.42
N MET A 104 11.76 -3.83 -1.59
CA MET A 104 12.77 -4.12 -0.57
C MET A 104 14.14 -4.32 -1.21
N ASN A 105 14.23 -5.08 -2.30
CA ASN A 105 15.48 -5.30 -3.00
C ASN A 105 16.07 -4.00 -3.54
N ARG A 106 15.26 -3.15 -4.18
CA ARG A 106 15.70 -1.83 -4.67
C ARG A 106 16.20 -0.92 -3.54
N ILE A 107 15.54 -0.94 -2.38
CA ILE A 107 15.96 -0.17 -1.21
C ILE A 107 17.28 -0.72 -0.66
N MET A 108 17.44 -2.05 -0.56
CA MET A 108 18.69 -2.66 -0.10
C MET A 108 19.85 -2.39 -1.06
N GLU A 109 19.62 -2.47 -2.37
CA GLU A 109 20.59 -2.10 -3.40
C GLU A 109 21.01 -0.64 -3.24
N PHE A 110 20.05 0.27 -3.09
CA PHE A 110 20.33 1.69 -2.84
C PHE A 110 21.14 1.92 -1.56
N ILE A 111 20.81 1.25 -0.46
CA ILE A 111 21.56 1.36 0.81
C ILE A 111 23.01 0.93 0.63
N GLY A 112 23.24 -0.20 -0.07
CA GLY A 112 24.57 -0.72 -0.35
C GLY A 112 25.40 0.19 -1.25
N GLU A 113 24.79 0.78 -2.30
CA GLU A 113 25.45 1.74 -3.18
C GLU A 113 25.84 3.06 -2.50
N GLN A 114 25.15 3.42 -1.41
CA GLN A 114 25.37 4.67 -0.69
C GLN A 114 26.30 4.51 0.53
N GLU A 115 26.85 3.31 0.77
CA GLU A 115 27.67 2.98 1.96
C GLU A 115 26.98 3.41 3.27
N ILE A 116 25.64 3.36 3.33
CA ILE A 116 24.89 3.87 4.49
C ILE A 116 25.05 2.96 5.71
N ASP A 117 25.48 1.71 5.48
CA ASP A 117 25.71 0.66 6.48
C ASP A 117 27.13 0.65 7.09
N GLU A 118 28.00 1.60 6.72
CA GLU A 118 29.26 1.94 7.42
C GLU A 118 29.08 3.14 8.38
#